data_AF-A0A6I5CT99-F1
#
_entry.id   AF-A0A6I5CT99-F1
#
_cell.length_a   1.000
_cell.length_b   1.000
_cell.length_c   1.000
_cell.angle_alpha   90.00
_cell.angle_beta   90.00
_cell.angle_gamma   90.00
#
_symmetry.space_group_name_H-M   'P 1'
#
loop_
_entity.id
_entity.type
_entity.pdbx_description
1 polymer ?
#
loop_
_entity_poly.entity_id
_entity_poly.type
_entity_poly.pdbx_seq_one_letter_code
_entity_poly.pdbx_strand_id
1 'polypeptide(L)'
;PRVLVALRTGMSADGPGHPGDRADGTGSAREAQELCPPPARRIPVPPLTAHETAELLDAHDQPSWPRPLLARLHRASGGNPRTALELSAALDERVRIHGADLPGPTDPLPVPDSLRRPLLDRIDALPAGARRTLVTAGAAVRPTVELLRRAGRPHAESDVDTCVRHGLLDLPRTSDHGALRFLDPLTPVVLRTVTPYDQLKKAHRALADASDDPVERAHHIARLAAG
;
A
#
# COMPACT_ATOMS: atom_id res chain seq x y z
N PRO A 1 -23.56 -24.60 -16.02
CA PRO A 1 -23.09 -24.31 -14.63
C PRO A 1 -22.78 -22.81 -14.53
N ARG A 2 -23.21 -22.12 -13.46
CA ARG A 2 -22.87 -20.71 -13.26
C ARG A 2 -21.49 -20.64 -12.62
N VAL A 3 -20.52 -20.00 -13.28
CA VAL A 3 -19.16 -19.81 -12.77
C VAL A 3 -19.07 -18.43 -12.14
N LEU A 4 -18.52 -18.37 -10.93
CA LEU A 4 -18.28 -17.12 -10.20
C LEU A 4 -16.78 -16.84 -10.26
N VAL A 5 -16.40 -15.71 -10.88
CA VAL A 5 -15.01 -15.27 -10.99
C VAL A 5 -14.86 -13.98 -10.20
N ALA A 6 -13.91 -13.95 -9.28
CA ALA A 6 -13.59 -12.77 -8.48
C ALA A 6 -12.32 -12.10 -9.02
N LEU A 7 -12.36 -10.78 -9.12
CA LEU A 7 -11.24 -9.98 -9.61
C LEU A 7 -10.97 -8.82 -8.69
N ARG A 8 -9.69 -8.60 -8.41
CA ARG A 8 -9.25 -7.36 -7.76
C ARG A 8 -9.22 -6.27 -8.83
N THR A 9 -10.29 -5.51 -8.92
CA THR A 9 -10.22 -4.19 -9.56
C THR A 9 -9.45 -3.27 -8.60
N GLY A 10 -8.48 -2.50 -9.10
CA GLY A 10 -7.86 -1.43 -8.30
C GLY A 10 -8.96 -0.56 -7.66
N MET A 11 -8.65 0.11 -6.54
CA MET A 11 -9.63 0.90 -5.78
C MET A 11 -10.34 1.92 -6.70
N SER A 12 -11.51 1.56 -7.22
CA SER A 12 -12.32 2.49 -8.00
C SER A 12 -12.98 3.43 -7.00
N ALA A 13 -12.61 4.71 -7.06
CA ALA A 13 -13.47 5.75 -6.51
C ALA A 13 -14.81 5.68 -7.26
N ASP A 14 -15.89 5.73 -6.49
CA ASP A 14 -17.25 5.54 -6.97
C ASP A 14 -17.74 6.70 -7.85
N GLY A 15 -18.63 6.37 -8.78
CA GLY A 15 -19.30 7.29 -9.70
C GLY A 15 -20.01 6.49 -10.81
N PRO A 16 -21.31 6.75 -11.10
CA PRO A 16 -22.06 5.95 -12.07
C PRO A 16 -21.62 6.34 -13.49
N GLY A 17 -20.63 5.61 -14.02
CA GLY A 17 -20.07 5.82 -15.35
C GLY A 17 -20.51 4.73 -16.32
N HIS A 18 -21.16 5.18 -17.40
CA HIS A 18 -21.59 4.46 -18.60
C HIS A 18 -20.57 3.42 -19.14
N PRO A 19 -21.02 2.37 -19.88
CA PRO A 19 -20.15 1.33 -20.41
C PRO A 19 -19.36 1.90 -21.58
N GLY A 20 -18.11 2.29 -21.32
CA GLY A 20 -17.23 2.83 -22.34
C GLY A 20 -15.85 3.05 -21.77
N ASP A 21 -15.00 2.05 -21.99
CA ASP A 21 -13.55 2.18 -22.10
C ASP A 21 -12.78 2.75 -20.90
N ARG A 22 -12.20 1.86 -20.08
CA ARG A 22 -11.07 2.16 -19.17
C ARG A 22 -10.13 0.96 -19.06
N ALA A 23 -9.11 0.94 -19.92
CA ALA A 23 -7.77 0.41 -19.62
C ALA A 23 -7.13 1.36 -18.58
N ASP A 24 -6.36 0.97 -17.55
CA ASP A 24 -5.28 0.00 -17.49
C ASP A 24 -5.28 -0.79 -16.17
N GLY A 25 -5.60 -2.08 -16.32
CA GLY A 25 -5.46 -3.17 -15.34
C GLY A 25 -5.58 -4.52 -16.08
N THR A 26 -5.10 -4.51 -17.33
CA THR A 26 -5.66 -5.26 -18.46
C THR A 26 -5.38 -6.76 -18.45
N GLY A 27 -4.42 -7.25 -17.66
CA GLY A 27 -4.15 -8.69 -17.54
C GLY A 27 -5.29 -9.45 -16.86
N SER A 28 -5.52 -9.15 -15.58
CA SER A 28 -6.49 -9.90 -14.76
C SER A 28 -7.93 -9.70 -15.23
N ALA A 29 -8.32 -8.49 -15.66
CA ALA A 29 -9.68 -8.23 -16.10
C ALA A 29 -10.04 -8.93 -17.42
N ARG A 30 -9.07 -9.09 -18.32
CA ARG A 30 -9.25 -9.72 -19.64
C ARG A 30 -9.25 -11.24 -19.52
N GLU A 31 -8.34 -11.81 -18.74
CA GLU A 31 -8.32 -13.25 -18.38
C GLU A 31 -9.65 -13.70 -17.77
N ALA A 32 -10.24 -12.88 -16.91
CA ALA A 32 -11.51 -13.22 -16.28
C ALA A 32 -12.73 -13.11 -17.19
N GLN A 33 -12.66 -12.25 -18.20
CA GLN A 33 -13.66 -12.19 -19.27
C GLN A 33 -13.60 -13.42 -20.17
N GLU A 34 -12.40 -13.99 -20.36
CA GLU A 34 -12.23 -15.27 -21.05
C GLU A 34 -12.80 -16.43 -20.22
N LEU A 35 -12.67 -16.38 -18.89
CA LEU A 35 -13.23 -17.38 -17.97
C LEU A 35 -14.76 -17.29 -17.81
N CYS A 36 -15.36 -16.12 -18.04
CA CYS A 36 -16.80 -15.89 -17.94
C CYS A 36 -17.35 -15.22 -19.22
N PRO A 37 -17.55 -16.00 -20.30
CA PRO A 37 -18.09 -15.48 -21.55
C PRO A 37 -19.53 -14.96 -21.35
N PRO A 38 -19.94 -13.93 -22.11
CA PRO A 38 -21.26 -13.32 -21.95
C PRO A 38 -22.42 -14.31 -22.21
N PRO A 39 -23.57 -14.14 -21.54
CA PRO A 39 -23.91 -13.03 -20.63
C PRO A 39 -23.35 -13.24 -19.20
N ALA A 40 -22.52 -12.29 -18.73
CA ALA A 40 -21.92 -12.29 -17.40
C ALA A 40 -22.39 -11.07 -16.59
N ARG A 41 -22.74 -11.27 -15.32
CA ARG A 41 -23.12 -10.19 -14.40
C ARG A 41 -21.90 -9.81 -13.56
N ARG A 42 -21.57 -8.51 -13.54
CA ARG A 42 -20.55 -7.95 -12.65
C ARG A 42 -21.21 -7.43 -11.38
N ILE A 43 -20.64 -7.76 -10.23
CA ILE A 43 -21.06 -7.26 -8.93
C ILE A 43 -19.83 -6.63 -8.29
N PRO A 44 -19.83 -5.32 -7.99
CA PRO A 44 -18.73 -4.70 -7.28
C PRO A 44 -18.71 -5.23 -5.85
N VAL A 45 -17.55 -5.69 -5.40
CA VAL A 45 -17.32 -6.10 -4.01
C VAL A 45 -16.36 -5.10 -3.40
N PRO A 46 -16.82 -4.25 -2.46
CA PRO A 46 -15.94 -3.28 -1.82
C PRO A 46 -14.91 -4.00 -0.93
N PRO A 47 -13.78 -3.35 -0.62
CA PRO A 47 -12.87 -3.86 0.39
C PRO A 47 -13.55 -3.98 1.76
N LEU A 48 -13.12 -4.95 2.57
CA LEU A 48 -13.63 -5.10 3.93
C LEU A 48 -13.34 -3.85 4.77
N THR A 49 -14.29 -3.47 5.60
CA THR A 49 -14.12 -2.50 6.67
C THR A 49 -13.22 -3.06 7.77
N ALA A 50 -12.76 -2.20 8.68
CA ALA A 50 -11.97 -2.64 9.82
C ALA A 50 -12.74 -3.59 10.75
N HIS A 51 -14.07 -3.44 10.82
CA HIS A 51 -14.94 -4.33 11.60
C HIS A 51 -15.08 -5.70 10.94
N GLU A 52 -15.42 -5.76 9.65
CA GLU A 52 -15.52 -7.02 8.90
C GLU A 52 -14.16 -7.73 8.82
N THR A 53 -13.05 -6.99 8.83
CA THR A 53 -11.71 -7.59 8.96
C THR A 53 -11.53 -8.27 10.31
N ALA A 54 -12.03 -7.68 11.40
CA ALA A 54 -11.99 -8.30 12.73
C ALA A 54 -12.79 -9.60 12.75
N GLU A 55 -14.01 -9.57 12.21
CA GLU A 55 -14.89 -10.74 12.10
C GLU A 55 -14.29 -11.84 11.22
N LEU A 56 -13.64 -11.46 10.11
CA LEU A 56 -12.90 -12.41 9.27
C LEU A 56 -11.80 -13.11 10.04
N LEU A 57 -10.99 -12.37 10.81
CA LEU A 57 -9.90 -12.97 11.58
C LEU A 57 -10.44 -13.92 12.64
N ASP A 58 -11.51 -13.53 13.36
CA ASP A 58 -12.19 -14.37 14.36
C ASP A 58 -12.74 -15.66 13.74
N ALA A 59 -13.44 -15.55 12.59
CA ALA A 59 -13.99 -16.70 11.87
C ALA A 59 -12.94 -17.68 11.31
N HIS A 60 -11.67 -17.28 11.26
CA HIS A 60 -10.53 -18.08 10.80
C HIS A 60 -9.58 -18.46 11.94
N ASP A 61 -10.06 -18.46 13.20
CA ASP A 61 -9.32 -18.85 14.41
C ASP A 61 -7.98 -18.09 14.58
N GLN A 62 -7.92 -16.85 14.09
CA GLN A 62 -6.75 -15.99 14.28
C GLN A 62 -6.77 -15.36 15.67
N PRO A 63 -5.59 -14.94 16.21
CA PRO A 63 -5.55 -14.28 17.50
C PRO A 63 -6.36 -12.98 17.52
N SER A 64 -7.03 -12.70 18.65
CA SER A 64 -7.64 -11.40 18.87
C SER A 64 -6.56 -10.33 19.12
N TRP A 65 -6.36 -9.46 18.13
CA TRP A 65 -5.37 -8.38 18.23
C TRP A 65 -5.92 -7.13 18.94
N PRO A 66 -5.08 -6.36 19.64
CA PRO A 66 -5.46 -5.05 20.15
C PRO A 66 -5.98 -4.13 19.04
N ARG A 67 -7.02 -3.34 19.32
CA ARG A 67 -7.68 -2.46 18.33
C ARG A 67 -6.72 -1.58 17.49
N PRO A 68 -5.66 -0.97 18.07
CA PRO A 68 -4.69 -0.22 17.26
C PRO A 68 -3.93 -1.08 16.25
N LEU A 69 -3.63 -2.33 16.59
CA LEU A 69 -2.91 -3.27 15.72
C LEU A 69 -3.82 -3.81 14.63
N LEU A 70 -5.07 -4.14 14.97
CA LEU A 70 -6.10 -4.51 13.99
C LEU A 70 -6.33 -3.41 12.94
N ALA A 71 -6.40 -2.14 13.37
CA ALA A 71 -6.52 -1.00 12.45
C ALA A 71 -5.29 -0.83 11.54
N ARG A 72 -4.11 -1.33 11.95
CA ARG A 72 -2.91 -1.34 11.12
C ARG A 72 -2.92 -2.52 10.14
N LEU A 73 -3.34 -3.71 10.57
CA LEU A 73 -3.55 -4.86 9.70
C LEU A 73 -4.56 -4.54 8.59
N HIS A 74 -5.70 -3.94 8.93
CA HIS A 74 -6.71 -3.49 7.97
C HIS A 74 -6.18 -2.48 6.95
N ARG A 75 -5.46 -1.44 7.42
CA ARG A 75 -4.85 -0.46 6.50
C ARG A 75 -3.79 -1.10 5.59
N ALA A 76 -2.94 -1.96 6.14
CA ALA A 76 -1.91 -2.65 5.38
C ALA A 76 -2.50 -3.66 4.38
N SER A 77 -3.61 -4.31 4.70
CA SER A 77 -4.33 -5.19 3.78
C SER A 77 -5.16 -4.43 2.75
N GLY A 78 -5.48 -3.16 3.00
CA GLY A 78 -6.43 -2.39 2.19
C GLY A 78 -7.83 -2.99 2.20
N GLY A 79 -8.21 -3.73 3.25
CA GLY A 79 -9.47 -4.47 3.30
C GLY A 79 -9.50 -5.74 2.45
N ASN A 80 -8.34 -6.21 1.95
CA ASN A 80 -8.25 -7.48 1.23
C ASN A 80 -8.28 -8.67 2.22
N PRO A 81 -9.27 -9.59 2.13
CA PRO A 81 -9.40 -10.70 3.06
C PRO A 81 -8.16 -11.60 3.12
N ARG A 82 -7.62 -11.97 1.95
CA ARG A 82 -6.43 -12.83 1.85
C ARG A 82 -5.23 -12.16 2.49
N THR A 83 -4.99 -10.88 2.17
CA THR A 83 -3.85 -10.14 2.72
C THR A 83 -3.99 -9.96 4.23
N ALA A 84 -5.20 -9.71 4.75
CA ALA A 84 -5.43 -9.58 6.18
C ALA A 84 -5.09 -10.88 6.94
N LEU A 85 -5.52 -12.03 6.41
CA LEU A 85 -5.20 -13.35 6.99
C LEU A 85 -3.70 -13.64 6.95
N GLU A 86 -3.02 -13.38 5.82
CA GLU A 86 -1.57 -13.60 5.71
C GLU A 86 -0.76 -12.70 6.66
N LEU A 87 -1.14 -11.43 6.81
CA LEU A 87 -0.49 -10.51 7.76
C LEU A 87 -0.73 -10.92 9.22
N SER A 88 -1.96 -11.34 9.54
CA SER A 88 -2.30 -11.84 10.88
C SER A 88 -1.51 -13.09 11.23
N ALA A 89 -1.43 -14.06 10.30
CA ALA A 89 -0.68 -15.29 10.48
C ALA A 89 0.83 -15.02 10.66
N ALA A 90 1.41 -14.11 9.87
CA ALA A 90 2.82 -13.74 10.02
C ALA A 90 3.11 -13.01 11.35
N LEU A 91 2.17 -12.19 11.82
CA LEU A 91 2.26 -11.54 13.12
C LEU A 91 2.18 -12.56 14.26
N ASP A 92 1.26 -13.50 14.13
CA ASP A 92 1.06 -14.57 15.08
C ASP A 92 2.29 -15.49 15.20
N GLU A 93 2.83 -15.95 14.08
CA GLU A 93 4.08 -16.71 14.03
C GLU A 93 5.20 -15.96 14.75
N ARG A 94 5.35 -14.66 14.47
CA ARG A 94 6.37 -13.82 15.12
C ARG A 94 6.20 -13.75 16.64
N VAL A 95 4.98 -13.68 17.14
CA VAL A 95 4.71 -13.58 18.59
C VAL A 95 4.84 -14.95 19.25
N ARG A 96 4.17 -15.97 18.73
CA ARG A 96 4.08 -17.30 19.37
C ARG A 96 5.32 -18.14 19.19
N ILE A 97 5.88 -18.17 17.98
CA ILE A 97 7.01 -19.05 17.64
C ILE A 97 8.34 -18.36 17.99
N HIS A 98 8.46 -17.06 17.73
CA HIS A 98 9.71 -16.32 18.00
C HIS A 98 9.73 -15.57 19.32
N GLY A 99 8.64 -15.60 20.11
CA GLY A 99 8.57 -14.96 21.43
C GLY A 99 8.74 -13.44 21.39
N ALA A 100 8.42 -12.80 20.27
CA ALA A 100 8.60 -11.37 20.10
C ALA A 100 7.41 -10.57 20.65
N ASP A 101 7.70 -9.36 21.13
CA ASP A 101 6.66 -8.40 21.51
C ASP A 101 5.82 -7.95 20.30
N LEU A 102 4.60 -7.50 20.59
CA LEU A 102 3.74 -6.91 19.58
C LEU A 102 4.38 -5.64 18.99
N PRO A 103 4.33 -5.44 17.66
CA PRO A 103 4.84 -4.23 17.03
C PRO A 103 4.18 -2.98 17.61
N GLY A 104 5.01 -2.06 18.13
CA GLY A 104 4.58 -0.76 18.58
C GLY A 104 3.99 0.09 17.44
N PRO A 105 3.41 1.26 17.74
CA PRO A 105 2.73 2.11 16.74
C PRO A 105 3.61 2.48 15.55
N THR A 106 4.91 2.60 15.80
CA THR A 106 5.91 2.93 14.81
C THR A 106 6.66 1.72 14.29
N ASP A 107 6.52 0.51 14.80
CA ASP A 107 7.30 -0.62 14.28
C ASP A 107 6.73 -1.11 12.94
N PRO A 108 7.53 -1.65 12.01
CA PRO A 108 6.97 -2.27 10.80
C PRO A 108 6.15 -3.50 11.16
N LEU A 109 5.05 -3.74 10.43
CA LEU A 109 4.35 -5.02 10.51
C LEU A 109 5.20 -6.12 9.84
N PRO A 110 5.18 -7.36 10.35
CA PRO A 110 5.76 -8.47 9.62
C PRO A 110 4.96 -8.70 8.32
N VAL A 111 5.67 -8.73 7.19
CA VAL A 111 5.08 -9.01 5.88
C VAL A 111 5.68 -10.33 5.39
N PRO A 112 4.86 -11.38 5.17
CA PRO A 112 5.36 -12.67 4.69
C PRO A 112 5.89 -12.57 3.27
N ASP A 113 6.77 -13.50 2.91
CA ASP A 113 7.46 -13.53 1.61
C ASP A 113 6.49 -13.62 0.42
N SER A 114 5.38 -14.34 0.58
CA SER A 114 4.30 -14.46 -0.41
C SER A 114 3.75 -13.09 -0.85
N LEU A 115 3.62 -12.14 0.09
CA LEU A 115 3.16 -10.78 -0.19
C LEU A 115 4.31 -9.84 -0.57
N ARG A 116 5.49 -10.06 0.01
CA ARG A 116 6.65 -9.19 -0.17
C ARG A 116 7.32 -9.35 -1.53
N ARG A 117 7.54 -10.58 -2.01
CA ARG A 117 8.33 -10.84 -3.23
C ARG A 117 7.76 -10.16 -4.48
N PRO A 118 6.46 -10.23 -4.80
CA PRO A 118 5.91 -9.55 -5.99
C PRO A 118 6.00 -8.02 -5.93
N LEU A 119 6.09 -7.43 -4.74
CA LEU A 119 6.34 -6.00 -4.58
C LEU A 119 7.82 -5.68 -4.80
N LEU A 120 8.72 -6.50 -4.26
CA LEU A 120 10.15 -6.36 -4.47
C LEU A 120 10.52 -6.49 -5.95
N ASP A 121 9.98 -7.45 -6.67
CA ASP A 121 10.25 -7.61 -8.11
C ASP A 121 9.92 -6.33 -8.90
N ARG A 122 8.79 -5.68 -8.57
CA ARG A 122 8.38 -4.40 -9.18
C ARG A 122 9.29 -3.25 -8.76
N ILE A 123 9.67 -3.17 -7.49
CA ILE A 123 10.58 -2.14 -6.96
C ILE A 123 11.98 -2.32 -7.56
N ASP A 124 12.42 -3.57 -7.75
CA ASP A 124 13.74 -3.92 -8.25
C ASP A 124 13.90 -3.61 -9.74
N ALA A 125 12.81 -3.66 -10.49
CA ALA A 125 12.75 -3.23 -11.88
C ALA A 125 12.83 -1.70 -12.07
N LEU A 126 12.69 -0.90 -11.00
CA LEU A 126 12.77 0.55 -11.11
C LEU A 126 14.22 1.05 -11.27
N PRO A 127 14.44 2.08 -12.11
CA PRO A 127 15.67 2.86 -12.08
C PRO A 127 15.98 3.40 -10.68
N ALA A 128 17.26 3.59 -10.37
CA ALA A 128 17.70 4.03 -9.04
C ALA A 128 17.11 5.39 -8.61
N GLY A 129 16.85 6.30 -9.56
CA GLY A 129 16.17 7.58 -9.32
C GLY A 129 14.74 7.36 -8.81
N ALA A 130 13.93 6.68 -9.61
CA ALA A 130 12.55 6.32 -9.29
C ALA A 130 12.44 5.56 -7.96
N ARG A 131 13.34 4.62 -7.68
CA ARG A 131 13.37 3.91 -6.40
C ARG A 131 13.60 4.85 -5.20
N ARG A 132 14.55 5.79 -5.30
CA ARG A 132 14.79 6.78 -4.24
C ARG A 132 13.59 7.68 -4.04
N THR A 133 12.95 8.12 -5.12
CA THR A 133 11.72 8.92 -5.09
C THR A 133 10.57 8.15 -4.45
N LEU A 134 10.42 6.86 -4.76
CA LEU A 134 9.42 5.98 -4.16
C LEU A 134 9.65 5.77 -2.66
N VAL A 135 10.90 5.62 -2.21
CA VAL A 135 11.25 5.56 -0.78
C VAL A 135 10.85 6.86 -0.07
N THR A 136 11.16 8.03 -0.64
CA THR A 136 10.73 9.31 -0.09
C THR A 136 9.21 9.43 -0.04
N ALA A 137 8.50 8.99 -1.10
CA ALA A 137 7.04 8.97 -1.12
C ALA A 137 6.46 8.03 -0.06
N GLY A 138 7.06 6.86 0.17
CA GLY A 138 6.61 5.90 1.18
C GLY A 138 6.84 6.36 2.62
N ALA A 139 7.77 7.29 2.82
CA ALA A 139 8.03 7.92 4.11
C ALA A 139 7.13 9.14 4.40
N ALA A 140 6.51 9.74 3.37
CA ALA A 140 5.66 10.92 3.48
C ALA A 140 4.26 10.59 4.02
N VAL A 141 3.66 11.51 4.77
CA VAL A 141 2.28 11.36 5.26
C VAL A 141 1.28 11.51 4.10
N ARG A 142 1.49 12.53 3.26
CA ARG A 142 0.70 12.82 2.04
C ARG A 142 1.64 13.14 0.88
N PRO A 143 2.16 12.12 0.17
CA PRO A 143 3.12 12.36 -0.90
C PRO A 143 2.46 13.12 -2.06
N THR A 144 3.08 14.23 -2.49
CA THR A 144 2.75 14.96 -3.73
C THR A 144 4.02 15.13 -4.56
N VAL A 145 3.90 15.30 -5.87
CA VAL A 145 5.07 15.54 -6.74
C VAL A 145 5.84 16.78 -6.28
N GLU A 146 5.14 17.84 -5.88
CA GLU A 146 5.76 19.07 -5.38
C GLU A 146 6.50 18.86 -4.06
N LEU A 147 5.92 18.12 -3.10
CA LEU A 147 6.60 17.78 -1.84
C LEU A 147 7.87 16.97 -2.11
N LEU A 148 7.81 15.99 -3.01
CA LEU A 148 8.97 15.17 -3.36
C LEU A 148 10.08 16.00 -4.00
N ARG A 149 9.72 16.94 -4.88
CA ARG A 149 10.67 17.88 -5.49
C ARG A 149 11.37 18.73 -4.43
N ARG A 150 10.61 19.30 -3.50
CA ARG A 150 11.13 20.08 -2.36
C ARG A 150 11.98 19.24 -1.41
N ALA A 151 11.66 17.96 -1.23
CA ALA A 151 12.47 16.99 -0.50
C ALA A 151 13.72 16.50 -1.28
N GLY A 152 14.16 17.26 -2.30
CA GLY A 152 15.38 17.01 -3.04
C GLY A 152 15.29 15.88 -4.07
N ARG A 153 14.09 15.56 -4.57
CA ARG A 153 13.88 14.67 -5.74
C ARG A 153 13.62 15.53 -6.99
N PRO A 154 14.65 16.07 -7.67
CA PRO A 154 14.45 17.02 -8.78
C PRO A 154 13.68 16.45 -9.97
N HIS A 155 13.77 15.13 -10.20
CA HIS A 155 13.07 14.41 -11.27
C HIS A 155 11.78 13.73 -10.79
N ALA A 156 11.15 14.24 -9.72
CA ALA A 156 10.01 13.59 -9.08
C ALA A 156 8.88 13.25 -10.06
N GLU A 157 8.59 14.11 -11.04
CA GLU A 157 7.52 13.90 -12.01
C GLU A 157 7.77 12.66 -12.90
N SER A 158 8.94 12.58 -13.55
CA SER A 158 9.29 11.44 -14.41
C SER A 158 9.52 10.15 -13.63
N ASP A 159 10.05 10.25 -12.40
CA ASP A 159 10.21 9.14 -11.48
C ASP A 159 8.84 8.58 -11.04
N VAL A 160 7.88 9.45 -10.72
CA VAL A 160 6.51 9.06 -10.35
C VAL A 160 5.79 8.42 -11.52
N ASP A 161 5.87 9.01 -12.71
CA ASP A 161 5.33 8.44 -13.96
C ASP A 161 5.91 7.04 -14.24
N THR A 162 7.20 6.84 -13.97
CA THR A 162 7.83 5.51 -14.02
C THR A 162 7.24 4.56 -12.95
N CYS A 163 7.05 5.02 -11.72
CA CYS A 163 6.42 4.20 -10.67
C CYS A 163 4.95 3.84 -11.00
N VAL A 164 4.21 4.72 -11.68
CA VAL A 164 2.86 4.45 -12.17
C VAL A 164 2.88 3.36 -13.23
N ARG A 165 3.77 3.45 -14.23
CA ARG A 165 3.94 2.39 -15.25
C ARG A 165 4.30 1.03 -14.68
N HIS A 166 5.02 0.98 -13.57
CA HIS A 166 5.36 -0.26 -12.86
C HIS A 166 4.25 -0.74 -11.88
N GLY A 167 3.11 -0.04 -11.83
CA GLY A 167 1.96 -0.44 -11.01
C GLY A 167 2.24 -0.34 -9.50
N LEU A 168 3.04 0.65 -9.08
CA LEU A 168 3.36 0.92 -7.67
C LEU A 168 2.63 2.16 -7.15
N LEU A 169 2.47 3.17 -8.00
CA LEU A 169 1.74 4.40 -7.69
C LEU A 169 0.53 4.58 -8.61
N ASP A 170 -0.42 5.37 -8.13
CA ASP A 170 -1.53 5.93 -8.88
C ASP A 170 -1.60 7.45 -8.62
N LEU A 171 -2.08 8.18 -9.62
CA LEU A 171 -2.24 9.63 -9.64
C LEU A 171 -3.72 9.94 -9.89
N PRO A 172 -4.56 9.92 -8.84
CA PRO A 172 -6.00 10.03 -9.04
C PRO A 172 -6.35 11.45 -9.49
N ARG A 173 -7.02 11.56 -10.64
CA ARG A 173 -7.39 12.84 -11.29
C ARG A 173 -8.32 13.71 -10.45
N THR A 174 -9.00 13.13 -9.45
CA THR A 174 -9.97 13.80 -8.57
C THR A 174 -9.39 14.16 -7.20
N SER A 175 -8.09 13.96 -6.98
CA SER A 175 -7.50 14.26 -5.67
C SER A 175 -7.40 15.77 -5.50
N ASP A 176 -8.15 16.35 -4.55
CA ASP A 176 -8.19 17.80 -4.27
C ASP A 176 -6.81 18.45 -4.07
N HIS A 177 -5.78 17.64 -3.78
CA HIS A 177 -4.43 18.10 -3.46
C HIS A 177 -3.33 17.41 -4.29
N GLY A 178 -3.68 16.69 -5.37
CA GLY A 178 -2.70 15.98 -6.20
C GLY A 178 -1.89 14.91 -5.46
N ALA A 179 -2.46 14.34 -4.39
CA ALA A 179 -1.81 13.34 -3.56
C ALA A 179 -1.63 12.01 -4.32
N LEU A 180 -0.39 11.53 -4.34
CA LEU A 180 -0.02 10.23 -4.87
C LEU A 180 -0.62 9.13 -3.99
N ARG A 181 -1.06 8.04 -4.61
CA ARG A 181 -1.55 6.86 -3.89
C ARG A 181 -0.69 5.66 -4.23
N PHE A 182 -0.41 4.82 -3.23
CA PHE A 182 0.17 3.51 -3.49
C PHE A 182 -0.94 2.56 -3.94
N LEU A 183 -0.72 1.89 -5.07
CA LEU A 183 -1.69 0.92 -5.60
C LEU A 183 -1.88 -0.27 -4.66
N ASP A 184 -0.79 -0.70 -4.02
CA ASP A 184 -0.84 -1.68 -2.94
C ASP A 184 -0.44 -1.04 -1.59
N PRO A 185 -1.33 -1.03 -0.58
CA PRO A 185 -1.06 -0.46 0.74
C PRO A 185 0.12 -1.10 1.48
N LEU A 186 0.59 -2.28 1.07
CA LEU A 186 1.81 -2.89 1.59
C LEU A 186 3.09 -2.24 1.07
N THR A 187 3.03 -1.51 -0.05
CA THR A 187 4.24 -0.95 -0.68
C THR A 187 5.06 -0.07 0.29
N PRO A 188 4.48 0.89 1.03
CA PRO A 188 5.22 1.66 2.03
C PRO A 188 5.75 0.80 3.19
N VAL A 189 5.03 -0.25 3.58
CA VAL A 189 5.46 -1.17 4.64
C VAL A 189 6.70 -1.95 4.19
N VAL A 190 6.67 -2.50 2.98
CA VAL A 190 7.80 -3.22 2.39
C VAL A 190 8.99 -2.31 2.20
N LEU A 191 8.79 -1.12 1.60
CA LEU A 191 9.87 -0.13 1.41
C LEU A 191 10.55 0.19 2.73
N ARG A 192 9.77 0.42 3.80
CA ARG A 192 10.34 0.71 5.12
C ARG A 192 11.15 -0.45 5.69
N THR A 193 10.72 -1.69 5.47
CA THR A 193 11.43 -2.88 5.97
C THR A 193 12.72 -3.14 5.21
N VAL A 194 12.76 -2.90 3.89
CA VAL A 194 13.94 -3.22 3.07
C VAL A 194 14.90 -2.06 2.85
N THR A 195 14.47 -0.82 3.13
CA THR A 195 15.34 0.36 2.97
C THR A 195 16.30 0.48 4.16
N PRO A 196 17.61 0.63 3.92
CA PRO A 196 18.57 0.89 4.99
C PRO A 196 18.19 2.09 5.85
N TYR A 197 18.44 1.98 7.16
CA TYR A 197 18.03 3.01 8.13
C TYR A 197 18.59 4.39 7.81
N ASP A 198 19.82 4.49 7.30
CA ASP A 198 20.44 5.77 6.93
C ASP A 198 19.69 6.47 5.79
N GLN A 199 19.16 5.72 4.83
CA GLN A 199 18.37 6.23 3.73
C GLN A 199 16.98 6.69 4.20
N LEU A 200 16.34 5.92 5.09
CA LEU A 200 15.08 6.33 5.72
C LEU A 200 15.25 7.61 6.54
N LYS A 201 16.34 7.71 7.31
CA LYS A 201 16.67 8.91 8.08
C LYS A 201 16.89 10.14 7.18
N LYS A 202 17.59 9.97 6.06
CA LYS A 202 17.76 11.03 5.04
C LYS A 202 16.41 11.45 4.44
N ALA A 203 15.53 10.49 4.13
CA ALA A 203 14.19 10.78 3.60
C ALA A 203 13.33 11.56 4.61
N HIS A 204 13.30 11.14 5.87
CA HIS A 204 12.56 11.87 6.92
C HIS A 204 13.11 13.27 7.16
N ARG A 205 14.43 13.46 7.13
CA ARG A 205 15.02 14.81 7.24
C ARG A 205 14.59 15.70 6.08
N ALA A 206 14.72 15.21 4.84
CA ALA A 206 14.33 15.96 3.66
C ALA A 206 12.83 16.32 3.65
N LEU A 207 11.96 15.42 4.13
CA LEU A 207 10.53 15.68 4.27
C LEU A 207 10.22 16.69 5.38
N ALA A 208 10.95 16.65 6.51
CA ALA A 208 10.80 17.65 7.57
C ALA A 208 11.15 19.06 7.07
N ASP A 209 12.23 19.18 6.30
CA ASP A 209 12.68 20.45 5.72
C ASP A 209 11.71 20.96 4.63
N ALA A 210 11.09 20.04 3.89
CA ALA A 210 10.16 20.35 2.80
C ALA A 210 8.70 20.60 3.23
N SER A 211 8.28 20.11 4.40
CA SER A 211 6.89 20.19 4.86
C SER A 211 6.53 21.60 5.33
N ASP A 212 5.40 22.14 4.85
CA ASP A 212 4.83 23.39 5.35
C ASP A 212 3.93 23.18 6.58
N ASP A 213 3.31 22.00 6.70
CA ASP A 213 2.48 21.64 7.84
C ASP A 213 3.37 21.34 9.06
N PRO A 214 3.21 22.08 10.19
CA PRO A 214 3.97 21.83 11.41
C PRO A 214 3.73 20.45 12.01
N VAL A 215 2.56 19.85 11.81
CA VAL A 215 2.22 18.50 12.30
C VAL A 215 2.97 17.43 11.50
N GLU A 216 2.97 17.54 10.17
CA GLU A 216 3.74 16.63 9.31
C GLU A 216 5.25 16.79 9.54
N ARG A 217 5.73 18.03 9.74
CA ARG A 217 7.13 18.29 10.11
C ARG A 217 7.51 17.62 11.43
N ALA A 218 6.69 17.81 12.48
CA ALA A 218 6.92 17.18 13.78
C ALA A 218 6.90 15.65 13.68
N HIS A 219 6.00 15.07 12.86
CA HIS A 219 5.97 13.64 12.57
C HIS A 219 7.32 13.17 12.02
N HIS A 220 7.88 13.86 11.02
CA HIS A 220 9.15 13.48 10.42
C HIS A 220 10.35 13.66 11.36
N ILE A 221 10.36 14.71 12.18
CA ILE A 221 11.40 14.91 13.21
C ILE A 221 11.39 13.77 14.23
N ALA A 222 10.22 13.34 14.68
CA ALA A 222 10.09 12.21 15.62
C ALA A 222 10.72 10.92 15.06
N ARG A 223 10.66 10.71 13.73
CA ARG A 223 11.29 9.55 13.07
C ARG A 223 12.81 9.60 13.03
N LEU A 224 13.44 10.75 13.27
CA LEU A 224 14.90 10.87 13.33
C LEU A 224 15.49 10.42 14.68
N ALA A 225 14.67 10.41 15.73
CA ALA A 225 15.05 10.06 17.10
C ALA A 225 14.69 8.61 17.49
N ALA A 226 13.85 7.94 16.70
CA ALA A 226 13.34 6.59 16.99
C ALA A 226 14.27 5.46 16.50
N GLY A 227 15.60 5.65 16.56
CA GLY A 227 16.60 4.65 16.15
C GLY A 227 17.47 4.18 17.29
#